data_AF-A0A7Y3XAQ4-F1
#
_entry.id   AF-A0A7Y3XAQ4-F1
#
_cell.length_a   1.000
_cell.length_b   1.000
_cell.length_c   1.000
_cell.angle_alpha   90.00
_cell.angle_beta   90.00
_cell.angle_gamma   90.00
#
_symmetry.space_group_name_H-M   'P 1'
#
loop_
_entity.id
_entity.type
_entity.pdbx_description
1 polymer ?
#
loop_
_entity_poly.entity_id
_entity_poly.type
_entity_poly.pdbx_seq_one_letter_code
_entity_poly.pdbx_strand_id
1 'polypeptide(L)'
;MTKVAHPGFETVIITGASSGIGSATAEKLAEQGKALILLARRKAPLEAMMTRLRQQHPQGTFIAIAGDLAHRQECEAVINGLQYTLHSHSFRLEGFIHCAGIGIPTDDLQHWKPDDLEAALALNVIAPLRLIQALLPYLDGNARSHAHFCRMVLVGAGIDRQAQPGTGTMASARWLYVVCSNSLFLIWHLIPPVLPSSSRGWLILPGYASTSVPPVHSPCLTPNISISAWCKVTV
;
A
#
# COMPACT_ATOMS: atom_id res chain seq x y z
N MET A 1 -7.35 -30.50 26.30
CA MET A 1 -7.96 -29.16 26.17
C MET A 1 -7.71 -28.66 24.76
N THR A 2 -8.64 -28.91 23.85
CA THR A 2 -8.62 -28.44 22.47
C THR A 2 -8.90 -26.94 22.48
N LYS A 3 -7.88 -26.13 22.19
CA LYS A 3 -8.02 -24.69 22.03
C LYS A 3 -8.86 -24.44 20.78
N VAL A 4 -10.16 -24.19 20.96
CA VAL A 4 -11.05 -23.77 19.88
C VAL A 4 -10.48 -22.48 19.32
N ALA A 5 -10.11 -22.48 18.04
CA ALA A 5 -9.66 -21.28 17.35
C ALA A 5 -10.82 -20.28 17.30
N HIS A 6 -10.74 -19.20 18.07
CA HIS A 6 -11.60 -18.05 17.84
C HIS A 6 -11.33 -17.54 16.41
N PRO A 7 -12.36 -17.26 15.59
CA PRO A 7 -12.14 -16.62 14.30
C PRO A 7 -11.56 -15.23 14.60
N GLY A 8 -10.24 -15.08 14.47
CA GLY A 8 -9.58 -13.79 14.62
C GLY A 8 -10.25 -12.78 13.68
N PHE A 9 -10.52 -11.58 14.17
CA PHE A 9 -11.07 -10.51 13.36
C PHE A 9 -10.15 -10.28 12.15
N GLU A 10 -10.71 -10.38 10.94
CA GLU A 10 -9.95 -10.12 9.71
C GLU A 10 -9.71 -8.63 9.57
N THR A 11 -8.48 -8.25 9.23
CA THR A 11 -8.09 -6.86 9.06
C THR A 11 -7.37 -6.60 7.75
N VAL A 12 -7.54 -5.38 7.23
CA VAL A 12 -6.80 -4.88 6.07
C VAL A 12 -5.95 -3.68 6.49
N ILE A 13 -4.65 -3.74 6.16
CA ILE A 13 -3.72 -2.63 6.35
C ILE A 13 -3.70 -1.79 5.07
N ILE A 14 -3.83 -0.47 5.21
CA ILE A 14 -3.78 0.48 4.08
C ILE A 14 -2.76 1.58 4.37
N THR A 15 -1.74 1.72 3.51
CA THR A 15 -0.81 2.86 3.58
C THR A 15 -1.29 4.01 2.70
N GLY A 16 -0.96 5.25 3.03
CA GLY A 16 -1.49 6.42 2.30
C GLY A 16 -2.99 6.60 2.49
N ALA A 17 -3.53 6.11 3.62
CA ALA A 17 -4.96 6.00 3.85
C ALA A 17 -5.69 7.36 3.90
N SER A 18 -5.02 8.44 4.30
CA SER A 18 -5.70 9.72 4.55
C SER A 18 -5.96 10.58 3.30
N SER A 19 -5.71 10.08 2.08
CA SER A 19 -5.95 10.82 0.84
C SER A 19 -6.11 9.92 -0.39
N GLY A 20 -6.73 10.45 -1.44
CA GLY A 20 -6.75 9.85 -2.78
C GLY A 20 -7.25 8.41 -2.79
N ILE A 21 -6.53 7.54 -3.52
CA ILE A 21 -6.88 6.12 -3.70
C ILE A 21 -6.96 5.41 -2.34
N GLY A 22 -6.04 5.68 -1.41
CA GLY A 22 -6.04 5.06 -0.08
C GLY A 22 -7.29 5.39 0.73
N SER A 23 -7.74 6.65 0.72
CA SER A 23 -8.96 7.08 1.42
C SER A 23 -10.21 6.44 0.82
N ALA A 24 -10.35 6.46 -0.50
CA ALA A 24 -11.49 5.85 -1.18
C ALA A 24 -11.53 4.32 -0.97
N THR A 25 -10.36 3.68 -0.96
CA THR A 25 -10.24 2.23 -0.70
C THR A 25 -10.67 1.89 0.73
N ALA A 26 -10.24 2.68 1.72
CA ALA A 26 -10.62 2.48 3.10
C ALA A 26 -12.12 2.68 3.33
N GLU A 27 -12.73 3.71 2.75
CA GLU A 27 -14.17 3.92 2.78
C GLU A 27 -14.91 2.71 2.20
N LYS A 28 -14.47 2.22 1.04
CA LYS A 28 -15.14 1.09 0.40
C LYS A 28 -15.03 -0.21 1.20
N LEU A 29 -13.90 -0.44 1.86
CA LEU A 29 -13.72 -1.61 2.73
C LEU A 29 -14.48 -1.47 4.05
N ALA A 30 -14.59 -0.25 4.58
CA ALA A 30 -15.41 0.03 5.77
C ALA A 30 -16.91 -0.22 5.49
N GLU A 31 -17.41 0.16 4.31
CA GLU A 31 -18.77 -0.18 3.85
C GLU A 31 -19.03 -1.70 3.82
N GLN A 32 -17.99 -2.49 3.60
CA GLN A 32 -18.04 -3.95 3.60
C GLN A 32 -17.87 -4.55 5.01
N GLY A 33 -17.79 -3.72 6.05
CA GLY A 33 -17.65 -4.17 7.43
C GLY A 33 -16.25 -4.69 7.78
N LYS A 34 -15.23 -4.39 6.97
CA LYS A 34 -13.85 -4.82 7.24
C LYS A 34 -13.23 -4.01 8.38
N ALA A 35 -12.47 -4.66 9.25
CA ALA A 35 -11.60 -3.97 10.18
C ALA A 35 -10.40 -3.38 9.42
N LEU A 36 -10.00 -2.16 9.75
CA LEU A 36 -8.94 -1.45 9.02
C LEU A 36 -7.85 -0.94 9.95
N ILE A 37 -6.60 -1.13 9.54
CA ILE A 37 -5.45 -0.41 10.10
C ILE A 37 -4.99 0.59 9.04
N LEU A 38 -5.18 1.87 9.33
CA LEU A 38 -4.98 2.99 8.43
C LEU A 38 -3.68 3.70 8.76
N LEU A 39 -2.76 3.71 7.80
CA LEU A 39 -1.45 4.32 7.94
C LEU A 39 -1.33 5.55 7.02
N ALA A 40 -0.90 6.67 7.59
CA ALA A 40 -0.53 7.84 6.82
C ALA A 40 0.51 8.70 7.56
N ARG A 41 1.27 9.51 6.81
CA ARG A 41 2.29 10.39 7.38
C ARG A 41 1.75 11.39 8.40
N ARG A 42 0.64 12.06 8.08
CA ARG A 42 0.12 13.18 8.88
C ARG A 42 -1.03 12.73 9.78
N LYS A 43 -0.91 13.03 11.08
CA LYS A 43 -1.90 12.69 12.10
C LYS A 43 -3.26 13.36 11.86
N ALA A 44 -3.31 14.68 11.65
CA ALA A 44 -4.58 15.40 11.53
C ALA A 44 -5.49 14.90 10.38
N PRO A 45 -5.01 14.70 9.14
CA PRO A 45 -5.83 14.10 8.08
C PRO A 45 -6.30 12.67 8.40
N LEU A 46 -5.47 11.89 9.10
CA LEU A 46 -5.81 10.54 9.51
C LEU A 46 -6.90 10.54 10.59
N GLU A 47 -6.84 11.46 11.56
CA GLU A 47 -7.89 11.64 12.58
C GLU A 47 -9.23 12.10 11.99
N ALA A 48 -9.19 13.00 11.01
CA ALA A 48 -10.39 13.42 10.28
C ALA A 48 -11.05 12.24 9.55
N MET A 49 -10.24 11.39 8.90
CA MET A 49 -10.71 10.16 8.27
C MET A 49 -11.31 9.18 9.29
N MET A 50 -10.65 8.97 10.42
CA MET A 50 -11.14 8.10 11.49
C MET A 50 -12.49 8.58 12.04
N THR A 51 -12.65 9.89 12.21
CA THR A 51 -13.92 10.50 12.63
C THR A 51 -15.02 10.19 11.60
N ARG A 52 -14.75 10.41 10.31
CA ARG A 52 -15.70 10.13 9.22
C ARG A 52 -16.11 8.65 9.19
N LEU A 53 -15.14 7.73 9.22
CA LEU A 53 -15.42 6.29 9.18
C LEU A 53 -16.24 5.83 10.39
N ARG A 54 -15.95 6.32 11.59
CA ARG A 54 -16.71 5.98 12.81
C ARG A 54 -18.13 6.55 12.80
N GLN A 55 -18.34 7.73 12.21
CA GLN A 55 -19.68 8.29 12.03
C GLN A 55 -20.51 7.47 11.04
N GLN A 56 -19.92 7.04 9.93
CA GLN A 56 -20.59 6.26 8.90
C GLN A 56 -20.78 4.78 9.29
N HIS A 57 -19.84 4.24 10.07
CA HIS A 57 -19.81 2.84 10.49
C HIS A 57 -19.55 2.74 12.00
N PRO A 58 -20.56 3.00 12.86
CA PRO A 58 -20.39 3.03 14.33
C PRO A 58 -19.91 1.72 14.95
N GLN A 59 -20.17 0.59 14.28
CA GLN A 59 -19.72 -0.75 14.71
C GLN A 59 -18.39 -1.17 14.05
N GLY A 60 -17.78 -0.29 13.26
CA GLY A 60 -16.55 -0.59 12.54
C GLY A 60 -15.31 -0.50 13.43
N THR A 61 -14.38 -1.41 13.20
CA THR A 61 -13.09 -1.44 13.91
C THR A 61 -12.02 -0.75 13.06
N PHE A 62 -11.66 0.47 13.43
CA PHE A 62 -10.67 1.27 12.73
C PHE A 62 -9.55 1.70 13.67
N ILE A 63 -8.30 1.49 13.24
CA ILE A 63 -7.09 1.85 13.98
C ILE A 63 -6.22 2.73 13.09
N ALA A 64 -5.69 3.81 13.65
CA ALA A 64 -4.83 4.75 12.96
C ALA A 64 -3.40 4.65 13.47
N ILE A 65 -2.44 4.57 12.54
CA ILE A 65 -1.00 4.67 12.82
C ILE A 65 -0.46 5.82 12.00
N ALA A 66 0.18 6.79 12.65
CA ALA A 66 0.83 7.91 11.97
C ALA A 66 2.34 7.71 11.95
N GLY A 67 2.99 8.05 10.82
CA GLY A 67 4.45 8.05 10.70
C GLY A 67 4.91 8.19 9.26
N ASP A 68 6.07 8.81 9.06
CA ASP A 68 6.68 8.94 7.74
C ASP A 68 7.46 7.68 7.35
N LEU A 69 6.90 6.94 6.41
CA LEU A 69 7.51 5.72 5.88
C LEU A 69 8.82 5.97 5.11
N ALA A 70 9.07 7.20 4.63
CA ALA A 70 10.33 7.56 4.00
C ALA A 70 11.46 7.72 5.03
N HIS A 71 11.13 8.06 6.28
CA HIS A 71 12.11 8.21 7.35
C HIS A 71 12.35 6.87 8.05
N ARG A 72 13.60 6.41 8.09
CA ARG A 72 13.95 5.07 8.56
C ARG A 72 13.42 4.74 9.96
N GLN A 73 13.65 5.62 10.93
CA GLN A 73 13.27 5.38 12.33
C GLN A 73 11.76 5.42 12.52
N GLU A 74 11.07 6.27 11.76
CA GLU A 74 9.60 6.35 11.80
C GLU A 74 8.98 5.11 11.14
N CYS A 75 9.54 4.64 10.04
CA CYS A 75 9.15 3.39 9.39
C CYS A 75 9.30 2.18 10.35
N GLU A 76 10.40 2.12 11.11
CA GLU A 76 10.61 1.10 12.16
C GLU A 76 9.57 1.23 13.28
N ALA A 77 9.25 2.45 13.74
CA ALA A 77 8.21 2.69 14.74
C ALA A 77 6.81 2.29 14.24
N VAL A 78 6.50 2.57 12.97
CA VAL A 78 5.25 2.16 12.31
C VAL A 78 5.15 0.65 12.23
N ILE A 79 6.23 -0.05 11.86
CA ILE A 79 6.28 -1.51 11.82
C ILE A 79 5.99 -2.10 13.20
N ASN A 80 6.64 -1.58 14.24
CA ASN A 80 6.41 -2.02 15.62
C ASN A 80 4.95 -1.79 16.04
N GLY A 81 4.38 -0.63 15.68
CA GLY A 81 2.96 -0.32 15.92
C GLY A 81 2.01 -1.28 15.20
N LEU A 82 2.30 -1.65 13.95
CA LEU A 82 1.52 -2.61 13.18
C LEU A 82 1.54 -3.99 13.85
N GLN A 83 2.72 -4.50 14.19
CA GLN A 83 2.89 -5.81 14.83
C GLN A 83 2.19 -5.85 16.19
N TYR A 84 2.36 -4.81 17.02
CA TYR A 84 1.66 -4.67 18.29
C TYR A 84 0.14 -4.67 18.10
N THR A 85 -0.37 -3.93 17.11
CA THR A 85 -1.80 -3.85 16.81
C THR A 85 -2.37 -5.21 16.39
N LEU A 86 -1.69 -5.90 15.47
CA LEU A 86 -2.08 -7.24 15.01
C LEU A 86 -2.14 -8.24 16.17
N HIS A 87 -1.13 -8.25 17.04
CA HIS A 87 -1.08 -9.13 18.20
C HIS A 87 -2.14 -8.80 19.26
N SER A 88 -2.23 -7.54 19.68
CA SER A 88 -3.11 -7.11 20.78
C SER A 88 -4.59 -7.36 20.47
N HIS A 89 -4.99 -7.21 19.22
CA HIS A 89 -6.38 -7.43 18.78
C HIS A 89 -6.63 -8.86 18.28
N SER A 90 -5.60 -9.72 18.30
CA SER A 90 -5.65 -11.06 17.69
C SER A 90 -6.16 -11.02 16.24
N PHE A 91 -5.77 -9.97 15.50
CA PHE A 91 -6.20 -9.82 14.12
C PHE A 91 -5.53 -10.84 13.22
N ARG A 92 -6.29 -11.33 12.25
CA ARG A 92 -5.74 -12.05 11.11
C ARG A 92 -5.61 -11.08 9.94
N LEU A 93 -4.40 -10.98 9.37
CA LEU A 93 -4.17 -10.14 8.20
C LEU A 93 -4.81 -10.78 6.96
N GLU A 94 -5.83 -10.11 6.41
CA GLU A 94 -6.51 -10.52 5.17
C GLU A 94 -5.94 -9.78 3.96
N GLY A 95 -5.52 -8.52 4.15
CA GLY A 95 -5.02 -7.71 3.06
C GLY A 95 -4.00 -6.65 3.48
N PHE A 96 -3.05 -6.40 2.58
CA PHE A 96 -2.11 -5.28 2.67
C PHE A 96 -2.18 -4.47 1.37
N ILE A 97 -2.59 -3.21 1.47
CA ILE A 97 -2.74 -2.31 0.33
C ILE A 97 -1.76 -1.15 0.51
N HIS A 98 -0.73 -1.10 -0.34
CA HIS A 98 0.25 -0.03 -0.32
C HIS A 98 -0.15 1.06 -1.31
N CYS A 99 -0.82 2.12 -0.83
CA CYS A 99 -1.15 3.30 -1.62
C CYS A 99 -0.24 4.51 -1.33
N ALA A 100 0.58 4.46 -0.28
CA ALA A 100 1.53 5.52 0.01
C ALA A 100 2.51 5.66 -1.16
N GLY A 101 2.74 6.91 -1.56
CA GLY A 101 3.73 7.21 -2.55
C GLY A 101 3.84 8.70 -2.79
N ILE A 102 4.98 9.11 -3.31
CA ILE A 102 5.25 10.50 -3.69
C ILE A 102 5.75 10.57 -5.12
N GLY A 103 5.54 11.75 -5.68
CA GLY A 103 6.00 12.13 -6.99
C GLY A 103 6.07 13.63 -7.06
N ILE A 104 7.27 14.15 -7.25
CA ILE A 104 7.51 15.58 -7.44
C ILE A 104 7.74 15.75 -8.95
N PRO A 105 6.83 16.39 -9.68
CA PRO A 105 7.04 16.70 -11.08
C PRO A 105 8.28 17.60 -11.23
N THR A 106 9.14 17.29 -12.20
CA THR A 106 10.32 18.08 -12.52
C THR A 106 10.42 18.25 -14.04
N ASP A 107 10.33 19.50 -14.49
CA ASP A 107 10.13 19.85 -15.90
C ASP A 107 11.37 19.62 -16.77
N ASP A 108 12.58 19.65 -16.20
CA ASP A 108 13.83 19.37 -16.89
C ASP A 108 14.89 18.72 -15.98
N LEU A 109 15.96 18.20 -16.59
CA LEU A 109 17.07 17.54 -15.90
C LEU A 109 17.89 18.49 -15.01
N GLN A 110 17.93 19.79 -15.34
CA GLN A 110 18.71 20.77 -14.56
C GLN A 110 18.10 21.01 -13.18
N HIS A 111 16.79 20.85 -13.06
CA HIS A 111 16.04 21.00 -11.82
C HIS A 111 15.79 19.67 -11.09
N TRP A 112 16.37 18.56 -11.55
CA TRP A 112 16.33 17.32 -10.79
C TRP A 112 17.14 17.46 -9.51
N LYS A 113 16.44 17.35 -8.38
CA LYS A 113 17.08 17.29 -7.07
C LYS A 113 17.32 15.84 -6.70
N PRO A 114 18.57 15.44 -6.38
CA PRO A 114 18.86 14.12 -5.84
C PRO A 114 17.97 13.76 -4.64
N ASP A 115 17.72 14.73 -3.75
CA ASP A 115 16.87 14.56 -2.58
C ASP A 115 15.43 14.11 -2.92
N ASP A 116 14.86 14.60 -4.04
CA ASP A 116 13.52 14.21 -4.48
C ASP A 116 13.50 12.76 -4.98
N LEU A 117 14.58 12.32 -5.65
CA LEU A 117 14.77 10.93 -6.06
C LEU A 117 14.97 10.03 -4.83
N GLU A 118 15.80 10.43 -3.88
CA GLU A 118 16.03 9.68 -2.64
C GLU A 118 14.75 9.51 -1.83
N ALA A 119 13.96 10.59 -1.68
CA ALA A 119 12.67 10.53 -1.02
C ALA A 119 11.69 9.59 -1.76
N ALA A 120 11.66 9.65 -3.10
CA ALA A 120 10.82 8.76 -3.90
C ALA A 120 11.26 7.29 -3.80
N LEU A 121 12.56 7.01 -3.78
CA LEU A 121 13.09 5.66 -3.56
C LEU A 121 12.76 5.15 -2.16
N ALA A 122 12.93 6.00 -1.14
CA ALA A 122 12.64 5.67 0.25
C ALA A 122 11.17 5.29 0.44
N LEU A 123 10.24 6.10 -0.06
CA LEU A 123 8.81 5.85 0.13
C LEU A 123 8.24 4.82 -0.84
N ASN A 124 8.51 4.96 -2.14
CA ASN A 124 7.86 4.14 -3.15
C ASN A 124 8.46 2.74 -3.21
N VAL A 125 9.75 2.55 -2.88
CA VAL A 125 10.44 1.26 -3.07
C VAL A 125 10.83 0.62 -1.73
N ILE A 126 11.59 1.34 -0.90
CA ILE A 126 12.18 0.77 0.32
C ILE A 126 11.11 0.51 1.37
N ALA A 127 10.19 1.45 1.60
CA ALA A 127 9.13 1.30 2.58
C ALA A 127 8.21 0.08 2.36
N PRO A 128 7.62 -0.16 1.17
CA PRO A 128 6.80 -1.34 0.95
C PRO A 128 7.59 -2.64 1.15
N LEU A 129 8.88 -2.69 0.76
CA LEU A 129 9.72 -3.86 1.01
C LEU A 129 9.87 -4.15 2.51
N ARG A 130 10.20 -3.13 3.31
CA ARG A 130 10.34 -3.27 4.77
C ARG A 130 9.04 -3.70 5.45
N LEU A 131 7.92 -3.09 5.04
CA LEU A 131 6.60 -3.44 5.55
C LEU A 131 6.26 -4.89 5.22
N ILE A 132 6.45 -5.32 3.97
CA ILE A 132 6.17 -6.70 3.56
C ILE A 132 7.04 -7.68 4.36
N GLN A 133 8.35 -7.42 4.46
CA GLN A 133 9.27 -8.25 5.25
C GLN A 133 8.82 -8.38 6.71
N ALA A 134 8.40 -7.28 7.33
CA ALA A 134 7.92 -7.28 8.71
C ALA A 134 6.56 -7.96 8.88
N LEU A 135 5.74 -7.99 7.82
CA LEU A 135 4.44 -8.62 7.81
C LEU A 135 4.48 -10.11 7.45
N LEU A 136 5.61 -10.65 6.94
CA LEU A 136 5.73 -12.05 6.53
C LEU A 136 5.16 -13.07 7.53
N PRO A 137 5.43 -12.96 8.84
CA PRO A 137 4.89 -13.91 9.82
C PRO A 137 3.36 -13.91 9.95
N TYR A 138 2.68 -12.87 9.46
CA TYR A 138 1.22 -12.72 9.53
C TYR A 138 0.52 -13.11 8.22
N LEU A 139 1.28 -13.31 7.14
CA LEU A 139 0.76 -13.72 5.82
C LEU A 139 0.54 -15.23 5.75
N ASP A 140 1.34 -15.97 6.50
CA ASP A 140 1.14 -17.40 6.73
C ASP A 140 0.20 -17.54 7.91
N GLY A 141 -1.08 -17.73 7.63
CA GLY A 141 -2.09 -17.91 8.66
C GLY A 141 -1.89 -19.22 9.41
N ASN A 142 -0.93 -19.29 10.33
CA ASN A 142 -0.71 -20.41 11.27
C ASN A 142 -1.07 -21.79 10.70
N ALA A 143 -0.58 -22.16 9.50
CA ALA A 143 -0.47 -23.49 8.88
C ALA A 143 -1.54 -24.60 9.13
N ARG A 144 -2.70 -24.32 9.74
CA ARG A 144 -3.65 -25.34 10.23
C ARG A 144 -4.99 -25.32 9.51
N SER A 145 -5.23 -24.30 8.69
CA SER A 145 -6.42 -24.20 7.83
C SER A 145 -5.97 -23.75 6.45
N HIS A 146 -6.07 -24.67 5.48
CA HIS A 146 -5.77 -24.50 4.05
C HIS A 146 -6.64 -23.43 3.32
N ALA A 147 -7.27 -22.50 4.05
CA ALA A 147 -8.27 -21.57 3.55
C ALA A 147 -7.95 -20.09 3.81
N HIS A 148 -6.79 -19.75 4.39
CA HIS A 148 -6.43 -18.35 4.65
C HIS A 148 -5.56 -17.77 3.53
N PHE A 149 -6.12 -16.80 2.80
CA PHE A 149 -5.46 -16.09 1.72
C PHE A 149 -5.24 -14.63 2.13
N CYS A 150 -3.99 -14.22 2.36
CA CYS A 150 -3.68 -12.80 2.44
C CYS A 150 -3.45 -12.24 1.03
N ARG A 151 -4.04 -11.08 0.74
CA ARG A 151 -3.89 -10.38 -0.54
C ARG A 151 -3.03 -9.14 -0.40
N MET A 152 -1.97 -9.06 -1.20
CA MET A 152 -1.19 -7.82 -1.32
C MET A 152 -1.58 -7.07 -2.57
N VAL A 153 -1.78 -5.76 -2.44
CA VAL A 153 -2.01 -4.85 -3.54
C VAL A 153 -1.02 -3.71 -3.45
N LEU A 154 -0.17 -3.61 -4.47
CA LEU A 154 0.83 -2.56 -4.64
C LEU A 154 0.30 -1.55 -5.65
N VAL A 155 0.12 -0.29 -5.25
CA VAL A 155 -0.45 0.75 -6.12
C VAL A 155 0.67 1.56 -6.77
N GLY A 156 0.79 1.39 -8.08
CA GLY A 156 1.68 2.13 -8.95
C GLY A 156 1.05 3.40 -9.54
N ALA A 157 1.53 3.81 -10.70
CA ALA A 157 1.01 4.92 -11.49
C ALA A 157 1.20 4.67 -13.00
N GLY A 158 0.60 5.51 -13.86
CA GLY A 158 0.71 5.36 -15.31
C GLY A 158 2.15 5.50 -15.84
N ILE A 159 2.98 6.28 -15.15
CA ILE A 159 4.40 6.49 -15.47
C ILE A 159 5.27 5.24 -15.26
N ASP A 160 4.74 4.25 -14.55
CA ASP A 160 5.37 2.96 -14.29
C ASP A 160 5.53 2.12 -15.57
N ARG A 161 4.77 2.46 -16.63
CA ARG A 161 4.88 1.79 -17.95
C ARG A 161 5.71 2.57 -18.95
N GLN A 162 5.68 3.89 -18.85
CA GLN A 162 6.32 4.78 -19.81
C GLN A 162 6.69 6.07 -19.09
N ALA A 163 7.97 6.44 -19.16
CA ALA A 163 8.42 7.74 -18.69
C ALA A 163 7.69 8.85 -19.46
N GLN A 164 7.19 9.84 -18.74
CA GLN A 164 6.52 11.01 -19.32
C GLN A 164 7.40 12.25 -19.14
N PRO A 165 7.37 13.22 -20.07
CA PRO A 165 8.01 14.51 -19.85
C PRO A 165 7.53 15.12 -18.53
N GLY A 166 8.43 15.69 -17.73
CA GLY A 166 8.08 16.25 -16.42
C GLY A 166 8.11 15.26 -15.24
N THR A 167 8.43 13.97 -15.47
CA THR A 167 8.28 12.92 -14.44
C THR A 167 9.59 12.29 -13.97
N GLY A 168 10.71 12.93 -14.26
CA GLY A 168 12.06 12.37 -14.12
C GLY A 168 12.37 11.48 -12.90
N THR A 169 12.59 12.11 -11.74
CA THR A 169 12.95 11.43 -10.49
C THR A 169 11.85 10.47 -10.03
N MET A 170 10.59 10.87 -10.18
CA MET A 170 9.42 10.05 -9.85
C MET A 170 9.34 8.76 -10.69
N ALA A 171 9.48 8.88 -12.01
CA ALA A 171 9.44 7.76 -12.94
C ALA A 171 10.58 6.78 -12.66
N SER A 172 11.78 7.30 -12.36
CA SER A 172 12.94 6.47 -12.04
C SER A 172 12.67 5.57 -10.82
N ALA A 173 12.18 6.15 -9.73
CA ALA A 173 11.82 5.39 -8.53
C ALA A 173 10.65 4.42 -8.79
N ARG A 174 9.68 4.81 -9.62
CA ARG A 174 8.51 3.98 -9.94
C ARG A 174 8.81 2.79 -10.84
N TRP A 175 9.75 2.93 -11.78
CA TRP A 175 10.23 1.79 -12.56
C TRP A 175 10.94 0.77 -11.67
N LEU A 176 11.76 1.23 -10.73
CA LEU A 176 12.34 0.36 -9.72
C LEU A 176 11.26 -0.30 -8.85
N TYR A 177 10.20 0.42 -8.49
CA TYR A 177 9.05 -0.16 -7.78
C TYR A 177 8.40 -1.32 -8.53
N VAL A 178 8.17 -1.18 -9.85
CA VAL A 178 7.63 -2.27 -10.68
C VAL A 178 8.57 -3.47 -10.68
N VAL A 179 9.87 -3.24 -10.92
CA VAL A 179 10.86 -4.32 -10.98
C VAL A 179 10.97 -5.03 -9.64
N CYS A 180 11.04 -4.29 -8.53
CA CYS A 180 11.07 -4.87 -7.18
C CYS A 180 9.79 -5.66 -6.86
N SER A 181 8.62 -5.14 -7.26
CA SER A 181 7.34 -5.82 -7.06
C SER A 181 7.29 -7.13 -7.85
N ASN A 182 7.72 -7.12 -9.11
CA ASN A 182 7.79 -8.32 -9.94
C ASN A 182 8.79 -9.35 -9.40
N SER A 183 9.98 -8.91 -8.99
CA SER A 183 10.99 -9.79 -8.37
C SER A 183 10.47 -10.42 -7.09
N LEU A 184 9.76 -9.66 -6.25
CA LEU A 184 9.11 -10.19 -5.05
C LEU A 184 8.08 -11.27 -5.40
N PHE A 185 7.23 -11.03 -6.41
CA PHE A 185 6.24 -12.02 -6.85
C PHE A 185 6.89 -13.26 -7.47
N LEU A 186 7.97 -13.11 -8.22
CA LEU A 186 8.72 -14.24 -8.77
C LEU A 186 9.36 -15.09 -7.66
N ILE A 187 10.01 -14.46 -6.68
CA ILE A 187 10.56 -15.16 -5.51
C ILE A 187 9.44 -15.90 -4.75
N TRP A 188 8.27 -15.26 -4.61
CA TRP A 188 7.10 -15.85 -3.96
C TRP A 188 6.63 -17.14 -4.64
N HIS A 189 6.60 -17.17 -5.98
CA HIS A 189 6.06 -18.32 -6.73
C HIS A 189 7.12 -19.39 -7.04
N LEU A 190 8.38 -19.00 -7.23
CA LEU A 190 9.43 -19.89 -7.74
C LEU A 190 10.32 -20.49 -6.66
N ILE A 191 10.31 -19.96 -5.43
CA ILE A 191 11.18 -20.42 -4.33
C ILE A 191 10.36 -20.85 -3.10
N PRO A 192 9.70 -22.04 -3.13
CA PRO A 192 9.22 -22.68 -1.91
C PRO A 192 10.41 -22.99 -0.98
N PRO A 193 10.32 -22.83 0.37
CA PRO A 193 9.15 -22.55 1.20
C PRO A 193 9.17 -21.12 1.77
N VAL A 194 9.81 -20.16 1.10
CA VAL A 194 10.09 -18.83 1.69
C VAL A 194 8.79 -18.11 2.05
N LEU A 195 7.71 -18.36 1.31
CA LEU A 195 6.41 -17.71 1.49
C LEU A 195 5.25 -18.71 1.28
N PRO A 196 4.14 -18.57 2.03
CA PRO A 196 3.02 -19.51 1.98
C PRO A 196 2.32 -19.49 0.61
N SER A 197 2.00 -20.68 0.10
CA SER A 197 1.34 -20.89 -1.19
C SER A 197 -0.09 -20.33 -1.27
N SER A 198 -0.69 -19.98 -0.13
CA SER A 198 -2.04 -19.41 -0.06
C SER A 198 -2.08 -17.89 -0.13
N SER A 199 -0.97 -17.16 -0.14
CA SER A 199 -0.99 -15.70 -0.30
C SER A 199 -0.85 -15.30 -1.77
N ARG A 200 -1.50 -14.20 -2.19
CA ARG A 200 -1.43 -13.69 -3.57
C ARG A 200 -1.10 -12.20 -3.58
N GLY A 201 -0.20 -11.80 -4.48
CA GLY A 201 0.18 -10.41 -4.69
C GLY A 201 -0.28 -9.89 -6.05
N TRP A 202 -0.65 -8.61 -6.09
CA TRP A 202 -1.06 -7.89 -7.29
C TRP A 202 -0.38 -6.52 -7.35
N LEU A 203 0.09 -6.13 -8.52
CA LEU A 203 0.50 -4.76 -8.82
C LEU A 203 -0.57 -4.09 -9.68
N ILE A 204 -1.07 -2.94 -9.25
CA ILE A 204 -2.10 -2.17 -9.95
C ILE A 204 -1.50 -0.84 -10.40
N LEU A 205 -1.59 -0.55 -11.69
CA LEU A 205 -1.05 0.66 -12.31
C LEU A 205 -2.19 1.59 -12.76
N PRO A 206 -2.73 2.45 -11.88
CA PRO A 206 -3.77 3.41 -12.24
C PRO A 206 -3.26 4.46 -13.23
N GLY A 207 -4.16 4.93 -14.10
CA GLY A 207 -3.95 6.18 -14.86
C GLY A 207 -4.06 7.41 -13.95
N TYR A 208 -4.26 8.59 -14.55
CA TYR A 208 -4.52 9.80 -13.77
C TYR A 208 -5.80 9.65 -12.93
N ALA A 209 -5.68 9.93 -11.63
CA ALA A 209 -6.79 9.95 -10.69
C ALA A 209 -6.75 11.26 -9.90
N SER A 210 -7.92 11.84 -9.64
CA SER A 210 -8.06 13.04 -8.80
C SER A 210 -7.64 12.73 -7.37
N THR A 211 -6.37 13.00 -7.06
CA THR A 211 -5.77 12.77 -5.74
C THR A 211 -4.94 14.00 -5.32
N SER A 212 -4.38 13.97 -4.12
CA SER A 212 -3.47 15.02 -3.66
C SER A 212 -2.08 14.98 -4.33
N VAL A 213 -1.78 13.97 -5.14
CA VAL A 213 -0.58 13.95 -5.98
C VAL A 213 -0.86 14.85 -7.20
N PRO A 214 -0.03 15.87 -7.48
CA PRO A 214 -0.30 16.80 -8.56
C PRO A 214 -0.30 16.07 -9.92
N PRO A 215 -1.22 16.42 -10.83
CA PRO A 215 -1.17 15.91 -12.20
C PRO A 215 0.04 16.52 -12.93
N VAL A 216 0.63 15.75 -13.84
CA VAL A 216 1.68 16.24 -14.73
C VAL A 216 0.97 16.90 -15.91
N HIS A 217 1.15 18.21 -16.09
CA HIS A 217 0.60 18.90 -17.25
C HIS A 217 1.41 18.52 -18.49
N SER A 218 0.90 17.57 -19.27
CA SER A 218 1.47 17.21 -20.57
C SER A 218 0.50 17.61 -21.69
N PRO A 219 0.88 18.48 -22.65
CA PRO A 219 0.00 18.91 -23.74
C PRO A 219 -0.40 17.77 -24.71
N CYS A 220 0.16 16.57 -24.55
CA CYS A 220 -0.04 15.43 -25.45
C CYS A 220 -1.06 14.38 -24.97
N LEU A 221 -1.78 14.60 -23.85
CA LEU A 221 -2.70 13.59 -23.30
C LEU A 221 -4.12 14.13 -23.12
N THR A 222 -5.06 13.58 -23.89
CA THR A 222 -6.50 13.84 -23.75
C THR A 222 -7.06 13.25 -22.44
N PRO A 223 -8.06 13.90 -21.80
CA PRO A 223 -8.50 13.60 -20.44
C PRO A 223 -9.41 12.35 -20.28
N ASN A 224 -9.55 11.50 -21.31
CA ASN A 224 -10.43 10.34 -21.23
C ASN A 224 -9.67 9.11 -20.70
N ILE A 225 -9.83 8.80 -19.42
CA ILE A 225 -9.47 7.49 -18.86
C ILE A 225 -10.71 6.88 -18.22
N SER A 226 -11.17 5.77 -18.80
CA SER A 226 -12.16 4.87 -18.22
C SER A 226 -11.55 4.05 -17.08
N ILE A 227 -12.28 3.92 -15.98
CA ILE A 227 -11.97 3.11 -14.78
C ILE A 227 -11.82 1.59 -15.11
N SER A 228 -12.03 1.18 -16.36
CA SER A 228 -12.05 -0.24 -16.78
C SER A 228 -10.70 -0.84 -17.16
N ALA A 229 -9.61 -0.08 -17.30
CA ALA A 229 -8.32 -0.62 -17.76
C ALA A 229 -7.38 -1.06 -16.62
N TRP A 230 -7.82 -2.06 -15.85
CA TRP A 230 -6.98 -2.74 -14.86
C TRP A 230 -6.00 -3.68 -15.59
N CYS A 231 -4.72 -3.32 -15.72
CA CYS A 231 -3.74 -4.37 -16.05
C CYS A 231 -3.52 -5.23 -14.82
N LYS A 232 -4.03 -6.46 -14.88
CA LYS A 232 -3.50 -7.54 -14.07
C LYS A 232 -2.12 -7.88 -14.63
N VAL A 233 -1.06 -7.54 -13.91
CA VAL A 233 0.18 -8.32 -14.00
C VAL A 233 -0.07 -9.55 -13.15
N THR A 234 -0.67 -10.56 -13.76
CA THR A 234 -0.68 -11.92 -13.21
C THR A 234 0.58 -12.56 -13.75
N VAL A 235 1.54 -12.85 -12.88
CA VAL A 235 2.61 -13.80 -13.21
C VAL A 235 2.07 -15.19 -12.92
#